data_AF-A0A1Q8ZA26-F1
#
_entry.id   AF-A0A1Q8ZA26-F1
#
_cell.length_a   1.000
_cell.length_b   1.000
_cell.length_c   1.000
_cell.angle_alpha   90.00
_cell.angle_beta   90.00
_cell.angle_gamma   90.00
#
_symmetry.space_group_name_H-M   'P 1'
#
loop_
_entity.id
_entity.type
_entity.pdbx_description
1 polymer ?
#
loop_
_entity_poly.entity_id
_entity_poly.type
_entity_poly.pdbx_seq_one_letter_code
_entity_poly.pdbx_strand_id
1 'polypeptide(L)'
;MSSSTSPSFTGLNPAQKSDLQAYTALELAQALLGQLSITDQDWHRLKANRQARASEQVAAAIVFLLKEQPEEAMPRLQQAIGWLDRSLSAPPCPTHGHGKSHEKP
;
A
#
# COMPACT_ATOMS: atom_id res chain seq x y z
N MET A 1 8.62 37.15 0.40
CA MET A 1 8.64 36.44 1.70
C MET A 1 7.52 35.42 1.65
N SER A 2 7.81 34.18 1.24
CA SER A 2 6.80 33.12 1.14
C SER A 2 6.98 32.17 2.31
N SER A 3 6.09 32.27 3.29
CA SER A 3 6.04 31.39 4.45
C SER A 3 5.57 30.01 4.00
N SER A 4 6.45 29.02 4.05
CA SER A 4 6.13 27.62 3.79
C SER A 4 5.40 27.05 5.01
N THR A 5 4.09 26.89 4.92
CA THR A 5 3.28 26.23 5.96
C THR A 5 3.55 24.73 5.88
N SER A 6 4.52 24.24 6.65
CA SER A 6 4.74 22.80 6.80
C SER A 6 3.50 22.15 7.42
N PRO A 7 3.03 20.99 6.92
CA PRO A 7 1.95 20.27 7.55
C PRO A 7 2.38 19.83 8.95
N SER A 8 1.66 20.28 9.98
CA SER A 8 1.87 19.82 11.35
C SER A 8 1.44 18.36 11.47
N PHE A 9 2.42 17.46 11.55
CA PHE A 9 2.15 16.06 11.86
C PHE A 9 1.69 15.98 13.33
N THR A 10 0.39 15.84 13.54
CA THR A 10 -0.16 15.63 14.88
C THR A 10 0.19 14.20 15.29
N GLY A 11 1.21 14.04 16.12
CA GLY A 11 1.61 12.74 16.66
C GLY A 11 0.59 12.16 17.64
N LEU A 12 0.75 10.88 17.97
CA LEU A 12 -0.06 10.20 18.98
C LEU A 12 0.11 10.85 20.36
N ASN A 13 -1.00 11.05 21.08
CA ASN A 13 -1.00 11.50 22.47
C ASN A 13 -0.52 10.34 23.39
N PRO A 14 0.16 10.60 24.53
CA PRO A 14 0.49 9.62 25.56
C PRO A 14 -0.55 8.52 25.82
N ALA A 15 -1.83 8.85 25.98
CA ALA A 15 -2.87 7.84 26.22
C ALA A 15 -2.98 6.82 25.07
N GLN A 16 -3.02 7.31 23.83
CA GLN A 16 -3.06 6.46 22.62
C GLN A 16 -1.78 5.63 22.47
N LYS A 17 -0.62 6.18 22.87
CA LYS A 17 0.64 5.43 22.85
C LYS A 17 0.63 4.28 23.85
N SER A 18 0.09 4.50 25.05
CA SER A 18 -0.06 3.45 26.06
C SER A 18 -0.98 2.32 25.58
N ASP A 19 -2.08 2.64 24.90
CA ASP A 19 -2.98 1.63 24.33
C ASP A 19 -2.27 0.77 23.28
N LEU A 20 -1.44 1.39 22.41
CA LEU A 20 -0.68 0.66 21.39
C LEU A 20 0.46 -0.18 21.96
N GLN A 21 1.01 0.17 23.14
CA GLN A 21 2.04 -0.64 23.81
C GLN A 21 1.52 -2.01 24.28
N ALA A 22 0.20 -2.21 24.33
CA ALA A 22 -0.40 -3.51 24.61
C ALA A 22 -0.20 -4.53 23.48
N TYR A 23 0.19 -4.08 22.28
CA TYR A 23 0.38 -4.91 21.11
C TYR A 23 1.85 -5.02 20.74
N THR A 24 2.24 -6.16 20.21
CA THR A 24 3.55 -6.36 19.60
C THR A 24 3.68 -5.56 18.30
N ALA A 25 4.91 -5.26 17.90
CA ALA A 25 5.17 -4.61 16.61
C ALA A 25 4.58 -5.42 15.44
N LEU A 26 4.59 -6.75 15.53
CA LEU A 26 4.02 -7.64 14.52
C LEU A 26 2.49 -7.48 14.43
N GLU A 27 1.79 -7.47 15.55
CA GLU A 27 0.33 -7.28 15.60
C GLU A 27 -0.07 -5.90 15.06
N LEU A 28 0.68 -4.85 15.41
CA LEU A 28 0.45 -3.51 14.88
C LEU A 28 0.67 -3.46 13.36
N ALA A 29 1.72 -4.10 12.85
CA ALA A 29 1.97 -4.17 11.41
C ALA A 29 0.90 -4.98 10.67
N GLN A 30 0.42 -6.08 11.24
CA GLN A 30 -0.67 -6.88 10.68
C GLN A 30 -2.00 -6.10 10.68
N ALA A 31 -2.30 -5.36 11.75
CA ALA A 31 -3.47 -4.49 11.82
C ALA A 31 -3.39 -3.36 10.79
N LEU A 32 -2.23 -2.71 10.65
CA LEU A 32 -1.98 -1.69 9.63
C LEU A 32 -2.17 -2.25 8.21
N LEU A 33 -1.64 -3.45 7.93
CA LEU A 33 -1.87 -4.12 6.65
C LEU A 33 -3.36 -4.38 6.41
N GLY A 34 -4.09 -4.83 7.43
CA GLY A 34 -5.55 -5.01 7.35
C GLY A 34 -6.28 -3.72 6.99
N GLN A 35 -5.87 -2.58 7.56
CA GLN A 35 -6.44 -1.26 7.26
C GLN A 35 -6.11 -0.74 5.84
N LEU A 36 -4.96 -1.14 5.30
CA LEU A 36 -4.48 -0.67 3.99
C LEU A 36 -4.78 -1.64 2.85
N SER A 37 -5.19 -2.87 3.16
CA SER A 37 -5.54 -3.90 2.18
C SER A 37 -6.67 -3.41 1.27
N ILE A 38 -6.45 -3.44 -0.04
CA ILE A 38 -7.47 -3.07 -1.01
C ILE A 38 -8.38 -4.27 -1.20
N THR A 39 -9.60 -4.17 -0.67
CA THR A 39 -10.64 -5.20 -0.82
C THR A 39 -11.22 -5.23 -2.23
N ASP A 40 -11.92 -6.30 -2.59
CA ASP A 40 -12.63 -6.39 -3.88
C ASP A 40 -13.61 -5.24 -4.11
N GLN A 41 -14.23 -4.75 -3.03
CA GLN A 41 -15.16 -3.61 -3.08
C GLN A 41 -14.44 -2.31 -3.44
N ASP A 42 -13.22 -2.12 -2.92
CA ASP A 42 -12.40 -0.93 -3.17
C ASP A 42 -11.51 -1.04 -4.40
N TRP A 43 -11.40 -2.23 -5.00
CA TRP A 43 -10.53 -2.50 -6.14
C TRP A 43 -10.75 -1.50 -7.27
N HIS A 44 -12.00 -1.31 -7.69
CA HIS A 44 -12.32 -0.40 -8.78
C HIS A 44 -11.90 1.04 -8.51
N ARG A 45 -11.96 1.47 -7.24
CA ARG A 45 -11.61 2.82 -6.80
C ARG A 45 -10.10 3.00 -6.61
N LEU A 46 -9.42 2.01 -6.05
CA LEU A 46 -8.05 2.15 -5.55
C LEU A 46 -6.99 1.39 -6.37
N LYS A 47 -7.37 0.53 -7.33
CA LYS A 47 -6.42 -0.28 -8.13
C LYS A 47 -5.31 0.54 -8.82
N ALA A 48 -5.61 1.78 -9.21
CA ALA A 48 -4.66 2.69 -9.86
C ALA A 48 -4.16 3.80 -8.93
N ASN A 49 -4.62 3.83 -7.67
CA ASN A 49 -4.16 4.78 -6.67
C ASN A 49 -2.76 4.34 -6.21
N ARG A 50 -1.75 4.97 -6.81
CA ARG A 50 -0.33 4.72 -6.56
C ARG A 50 0.04 4.80 -5.09
N GLN A 51 -0.51 5.79 -4.37
CA GLN A 51 -0.25 5.96 -2.95
C GLN A 51 -0.84 4.80 -2.13
N ALA A 52 -2.08 4.40 -2.42
CA ALA A 52 -2.73 3.29 -1.72
C ALA A 52 -2.00 1.97 -1.98
N ARG A 53 -1.66 1.68 -3.24
CA ARG A 53 -0.92 0.47 -3.62
C ARG A 53 0.47 0.41 -3.01
N ALA A 54 1.20 1.53 -3.01
CA ALA A 54 2.51 1.59 -2.36
C ALA A 54 2.41 1.38 -0.85
N SER A 55 1.42 2.00 -0.20
CA SER A 55 1.21 1.88 1.26
C SER A 55 0.88 0.45 1.67
N GLU A 56 -0.01 -0.22 0.93
CA GLU A 56 -0.35 -1.64 1.12
C GLU A 56 0.89 -2.54 1.02
N GLN A 57 1.71 -2.35 -0.03
CA GLN A 57 2.93 -3.13 -0.22
C GLN A 57 3.98 -2.90 0.86
N VAL A 58 4.15 -1.65 1.32
CA VAL A 58 5.06 -1.32 2.43
C VAL A 58 4.59 -1.95 3.73
N ALA A 59 3.29 -1.87 4.06
CA ALA A 59 2.75 -2.49 5.26
C ALA A 59 2.95 -4.02 5.24
N ALA A 60 2.74 -4.65 4.08
CA ALA A 60 3.03 -6.07 3.91
C ALA A 60 4.53 -6.38 4.11
N ALA A 61 5.43 -5.58 3.53
CA ALA A 61 6.87 -5.76 3.69
C ALA A 61 7.32 -5.70 5.16
N ILE A 62 6.76 -4.75 5.94
CA ILE A 62 7.04 -4.63 7.38
C ILE A 62 6.65 -5.91 8.13
N VAL A 63 5.49 -6.50 7.81
CA VAL A 63 5.07 -7.78 8.42
C VAL A 63 6.08 -8.88 8.14
N PHE A 64 6.60 -8.99 6.91
CA PHE A 64 7.60 -10.00 6.57
C PHE A 64 8.95 -9.75 7.26
N LEU A 65 9.41 -8.51 7.32
CA LEU A 65 10.64 -8.16 8.05
C LEU A 65 10.56 -8.48 9.54
N LEU A 66 9.42 -8.19 10.18
CA LEU A 66 9.18 -8.52 11.60
C LEU A 66 9.07 -10.03 11.86
N LYS A 67 8.85 -10.83 10.82
CA LYS A 67 8.89 -12.30 10.86
C LYS A 67 10.24 -12.86 10.40
N GLU A 68 11.25 -12.01 10.23
CA GLU A 68 12.58 -12.38 9.76
C GLU A 68 12.59 -13.04 8.36
N GLN A 69 11.68 -12.61 7.47
CA GLN A 69 11.53 -13.09 6.08
C GLN A 69 11.89 -11.99 5.06
N PRO A 70 13.17 -11.58 4.96
CA PRO A 70 13.59 -10.51 4.05
C PRO A 70 13.37 -10.84 2.56
N GLU A 71 13.42 -12.12 2.19
CA GLU A 71 13.17 -12.61 0.85
C GLU A 71 11.74 -12.32 0.36
N GLU A 72 10.75 -12.35 1.26
CA GLU A 72 9.36 -11.99 0.98
C GLU A 72 9.12 -10.48 1.05
N ALA A 73 9.91 -9.76 1.86
CA ALA A 73 9.79 -8.32 2.00
C ALA A 73 10.34 -7.56 0.78
N MET A 74 11.46 -8.01 0.22
CA MET A 74 12.12 -7.37 -0.92
C MET A 74 11.21 -7.14 -2.14
N PRO A 75 10.51 -8.16 -2.68
CA PRO A 75 9.64 -7.95 -3.85
C PRO A 75 8.49 -6.98 -3.57
N ARG A 76 8.02 -6.88 -2.33
CA ARG A 76 6.95 -5.94 -1.94
C ARG A 76 7.44 -4.50 -1.92
N LEU A 77 8.63 -4.27 -1.39
CA LEU A 77 9.28 -2.96 -1.45
C LEU A 77 9.51 -2.52 -2.90
N GLN A 78 9.97 -3.43 -3.76
CA GLN A 78 10.13 -3.15 -5.19
C GLN A 78 8.79 -2.78 -5.85
N GLN A 79 7.71 -3.47 -5.52
CA GLN A 79 6.38 -3.10 -6.01
C GLN A 79 5.95 -1.73 -5.50
N ALA A 80 6.19 -1.40 -4.22
CA ALA A 80 5.87 -0.09 -3.67
C ALA A 80 6.61 1.03 -4.41
N ILE A 81 7.92 0.85 -4.65
CA ILE A 81 8.73 1.77 -5.45
C ILE A 81 8.13 1.92 -6.84
N GLY A 82 7.79 0.80 -7.49
CA GLY A 82 7.23 0.81 -8.84
C GLY A 82 5.90 1.55 -8.97
N TRP A 83 5.09 1.55 -7.92
CA TRP A 83 3.86 2.36 -7.87
C TRP A 83 4.16 3.85 -7.76
N LEU A 84 5.14 4.23 -6.94
CA LEU A 84 5.52 5.62 -6.67
C LEU A 84 6.27 6.27 -7.85
N ASP A 85 7.23 5.55 -8.45
CA ASP A 85 8.02 6.02 -9.59
C ASP A 85 7.29 5.92 -10.93
N ARG A 86 6.11 5.29 -10.92
CA ARG A 86 5.22 5.08 -12.05
C ARG A 86 5.66 4.04 -13.08
N SER A 87 6.66 3.22 -12.76
CA SER A 87 7.05 2.06 -13.58
C SER A 87 6.00 0.95 -13.59
N LEU A 88 5.18 0.87 -12.53
CA LEU A 88 4.03 -0.03 -12.47
C LEU A 88 2.72 0.68 -12.83
N SER A 89 1.84 -0.10 -13.46
CA SER A 89 0.46 0.26 -13.77
C SER A 89 -0.48 -0.84 -13.33
N ALA A 90 -1.72 -0.48 -13.03
CA ALA A 90 -2.73 -1.46 -12.64
C ALA A 90 -2.97 -2.44 -13.79
N PRO A 91 -3.03 -3.76 -13.53
CA PRO A 91 -3.41 -4.71 -14.55
C PRO A 91 -4.80 -4.34 -15.11
N PRO A 92 -5.05 -4.58 -16.42
CA PRO A 92 -6.36 -4.35 -17.01
C PRO A 92 -7.43 -5.17 -16.27
N CYS A 93 -8.66 -4.65 -16.22
CA CYS A 93 -9.76 -5.38 -15.59
C CYS A 93 -9.93 -6.76 -16.24
N PRO A 94 -10.10 -7.84 -15.47
CA PRO A 94 -10.37 -9.17 -16.03
C PRO A 94 -11.67 -9.21 -16.84
N THR A 95 -12.61 -8.28 -16.58
CA THR A 95 -13.91 -8.18 -17.25
C THR A 95 -13.92 -7.40 -18.58
N HIS A 96 -12.77 -6.85 -19.03
CA HIS A 96 -12.67 -6.17 -20.32
C HIS A 96 -11.35 -6.53 -21.00
N GLY A 97 -11.32 -7.69 -21.66
CA GLY A 97 -10.11 -8.21 -22.29
C GLY A 97 -10.32 -9.14 -23.48
N HIS A 98 -11.46 -9.11 -24.16
CA HIS A 98 -11.64 -9.74 -25.49
C HIS A 98 -12.24 -8.74 -26.47
N GLY A 99 -11.51 -7.65 -26.74
CA GLY A 99 -11.75 -6.84 -27.93
C GLY A 99 -11.36 -7.68 -29.14
N LYS A 100 -12.35 -8.11 -29.92
CA LYS A 100 -12.13 -8.84 -31.17
C LYS A 100 -11.21 -8.03 -32.08
N SER A 101 -10.09 -8.63 -32.51
CA SER A 101 -9.28 -8.13 -33.60
C SER A 101 -10.15 -8.07 -34.85
N HIS A 102 -10.52 -6.87 -35.27
CA HIS A 102 -11.14 -6.66 -36.57
C HIS A 102 -10.02 -6.71 -37.62
N GLU A 103 -9.73 -7.92 -38.11
CA GLU A 103 -8.98 -8.11 -39.35
C GLU A 103 -9.76 -7.35 -40.44
N LYS A 104 -9.10 -6.42 -41.14
CA LYS A 104 -9.67 -5.73 -42.31
C LYS A 104 -9.20 -6.44 -43.59
N PRO A 105 -10.07 -6.54 -44.62
CA PRO A 105 -9.80 -7.27 -45.86
C PRO A 105 -8.74 -6.61 -46.74
#